data_AF-A0A832ADA5-F1
#
_entry.id   AF-A0A832ADA5-F1
#
_cell.length_a   1.000
_cell.length_b   1.000
_cell.length_c   1.000
_cell.angle_alpha   90.00
_cell.angle_beta   90.00
_cell.angle_gamma   90.00
#
_symmetry.space_group_name_H-M   'P 1'
#
loop_
_entity.id
_entity.type
_entity.pdbx_description
1 polymer ?
#
loop_
_entity_poly.entity_id
_entity_poly.type
_entity_poly.pdbx_seq_one_letter_code
_entity_poly.pdbx_strand_id
1 'polypeptide(L)'
;LNYDRFRVVQHIVQDFIKERVNDNLGIVVFGKYSFIASPLTYDQDILSQVLNQLHIGMAGQYTALYEALAQSVNLLKNSKASTKIAILLTDGHNTPGGKIPLDVALDLAKQEKVRVYTIGIGGPTEYNGALLDHIAQETGGKAFGAQTANQLQRIYKEIDRLEKSEIEAQSYTYKVYYFFYPLFVGLIALIGFVYLRNRKDFA
;
A
#
# COMPACT_ATOMS: atom_id res chain seq x y z
N LEU A 1 -17.12 -8.61 13.01
CA LEU A 1 -17.78 -8.01 11.84
C LEU A 1 -18.90 -8.92 11.38
N ASN A 2 -20.03 -8.40 10.89
CA ASN A 2 -21.03 -9.21 10.16
C ASN A 2 -20.65 -9.31 8.66
N TYR A 3 -21.08 -10.36 7.97
CA TYR A 3 -20.82 -10.62 6.55
C TYR A 3 -21.15 -9.43 5.65
N ASP A 4 -22.28 -8.75 5.87
CA ASP A 4 -22.68 -7.60 5.06
C ASP A 4 -21.72 -6.41 5.23
N ARG A 5 -21.30 -6.13 6.47
CA ARG A 5 -20.34 -5.05 6.77
C ARG A 5 -18.96 -5.35 6.17
N PHE A 6 -18.52 -6.61 6.24
CA PHE A 6 -17.25 -7.04 5.66
C PHE A 6 -17.24 -6.88 4.14
N ARG A 7 -18.33 -7.25 3.45
CA ARG A 7 -18.47 -7.05 2.00
C ARG A 7 -18.46 -5.57 1.61
N VAL A 8 -19.14 -4.72 2.39
CA VAL A 8 -19.12 -3.26 2.19
C VAL A 8 -17.70 -2.71 2.32
N VAL A 9 -16.97 -3.16 3.35
CA VAL A 9 -15.55 -2.82 3.54
C VAL A 9 -14.72 -3.27 2.34
N GLN A 10 -14.85 -4.53 1.90
CA GLN A 10 -14.10 -5.06 0.74
C GLN A 10 -14.32 -4.18 -0.49
N HIS A 11 -15.57 -3.80 -0.77
CA HIS A 11 -15.90 -2.96 -1.91
C HIS A 11 -15.25 -1.57 -1.83
N ILE A 12 -15.31 -0.91 -0.66
CA ILE A 12 -14.70 0.41 -0.46
C ILE A 12 -13.18 0.34 -0.57
N VAL A 13 -12.55 -0.71 -0.03
CA VAL A 13 -11.10 -0.91 -0.13
C VAL A 13 -10.70 -1.20 -1.58
N GLN A 14 -11.51 -1.94 -2.35
CA GLN A 14 -11.26 -2.16 -3.77
C GLN A 14 -11.29 -0.86 -4.57
N ASP A 15 -12.27 0.00 -4.31
CA ASP A 15 -12.34 1.31 -4.97
C ASP A 15 -11.14 2.18 -4.60
N PHE A 16 -10.73 2.16 -3.33
CA PHE A 16 -9.51 2.82 -2.88
C PHE A 16 -8.25 2.30 -3.59
N ILE A 17 -8.08 0.99 -3.74
CA ILE A 17 -6.93 0.39 -4.44
C ILE A 17 -6.88 0.84 -5.90
N LYS A 18 -8.02 0.85 -6.60
CA LYS A 18 -8.10 1.25 -8.01
C LYS A 18 -7.63 2.68 -8.24
N GLU A 19 -7.89 3.58 -7.30
CA GLU A 19 -7.45 4.98 -7.38
C GLU A 19 -5.92 5.15 -7.20
N ARG A 20 -5.20 4.12 -6.73
CA ARG A 20 -3.77 4.19 -6.37
C ARG A 20 -2.84 3.47 -7.36
N VAL A 21 -2.79 3.94 -8.60
CA VAL A 21 -2.01 3.29 -9.69
C VAL A 21 -0.50 3.34 -9.46
N ASN A 22 -0.01 4.33 -8.72
CA ASN A 22 1.42 4.56 -8.51
C ASN A 22 1.92 4.13 -7.12
N ASP A 23 1.05 3.53 -6.30
CA ASP A 23 1.40 3.16 -4.93
C ASP A 23 1.63 1.67 -4.81
N ASN A 24 2.62 1.30 -4.00
CA ASN A 24 2.80 -0.09 -3.57
C ASN A 24 1.83 -0.39 -2.43
N LEU A 25 0.91 -1.31 -2.66
CA LEU A 25 -0.08 -1.71 -1.67
C LEU A 25 0.10 -3.18 -1.30
N GLY A 26 -0.15 -3.48 -0.04
CA GLY A 26 -0.14 -4.83 0.51
C GLY A 26 -1.30 -5.01 1.46
N ILE A 27 -1.66 -6.27 1.74
CA ILE A 27 -2.83 -6.60 2.54
C ILE A 27 -2.38 -7.51 3.68
N VAL A 28 -2.64 -7.07 4.91
CA VAL A 28 -2.47 -7.87 6.12
C VAL A 28 -3.86 -8.16 6.67
N VAL A 29 -4.10 -9.43 6.97
CA VAL A 29 -5.36 -9.90 7.57
C VAL A 29 -5.07 -10.35 8.99
N PHE A 30 -5.99 -10.07 9.90
CA PHE A 30 -5.84 -10.44 11.29
C PHE A 30 -7.15 -10.91 11.91
N GLY A 31 -6.98 -11.76 12.92
CA GLY A 31 -8.00 -12.39 13.74
C GLY A 31 -7.31 -12.92 14.99
N LYS A 32 -7.42 -14.23 15.29
CA LYS A 32 -6.57 -14.90 16.28
C LYS A 32 -5.07 -14.72 16.00
N TYR A 33 -4.72 -14.78 14.72
CA TYR A 33 -3.36 -14.59 14.22
C TYR A 33 -3.37 -13.50 13.15
N SER A 34 -2.22 -12.93 12.85
CA SER A 34 -2.06 -12.03 11.71
C SER A 34 -1.18 -12.69 10.66
N PHE A 35 -1.48 -12.45 9.38
CA PHE A 35 -0.65 -12.88 8.26
C PHE A 35 -0.76 -11.91 7.08
N ILE A 36 0.25 -11.92 6.22
CA ILE A 36 0.27 -11.15 4.98
C ILE A 36 -0.56 -11.91 3.94
N ALA A 37 -1.71 -11.37 3.55
CA ALA A 37 -2.56 -11.91 2.49
C ALA A 37 -2.05 -11.51 1.09
N SER A 38 -1.46 -10.32 0.98
CA SER A 38 -0.73 -9.89 -0.22
C SER A 38 0.54 -9.13 0.17
N PRO A 39 1.71 -9.47 -0.40
CA PRO A 39 2.90 -8.62 -0.28
C PRO A 39 2.68 -7.28 -0.99
N LEU A 40 3.62 -6.35 -0.84
CA LEU A 40 3.60 -5.07 -1.55
C LEU A 40 3.71 -5.30 -3.06
N THR A 41 2.76 -4.75 -3.81
CA THR A 41 2.72 -4.79 -5.26
C THR A 41 2.05 -3.55 -5.83
N TYR A 42 2.38 -3.22 -7.08
CA TYR A 42 1.65 -2.23 -7.89
C TYR A 42 0.46 -2.85 -8.64
N ASP A 43 0.36 -4.19 -8.65
CA ASP A 43 -0.68 -4.91 -9.37
C ASP A 43 -2.03 -4.84 -8.63
N GLN A 44 -2.87 -3.92 -9.07
CA GLN A 44 -4.21 -3.69 -8.52
C GLN A 44 -5.16 -4.86 -8.74
N ASP A 45 -4.97 -5.64 -9.81
CA ASP A 45 -5.82 -6.78 -10.14
C ASP A 45 -5.56 -7.93 -9.17
N ILE A 46 -4.29 -8.22 -8.88
CA ILE A 46 -3.89 -9.20 -7.87
C ILE A 46 -4.45 -8.80 -6.50
N LEU A 47 -4.30 -7.54 -6.10
CA LEU A 47 -4.83 -7.06 -4.82
C LEU A 47 -6.35 -7.20 -4.74
N SER A 48 -7.06 -6.88 -5.82
CA SER A 48 -8.51 -7.02 -5.92
C SER A 48 -8.94 -8.49 -5.84
N GLN A 49 -8.21 -9.39 -6.49
CA GLN A 49 -8.45 -10.84 -6.42
C GLN A 49 -8.22 -11.38 -5.01
N VAL A 50 -7.11 -10.99 -4.36
CA VAL A 50 -6.82 -11.36 -2.97
C VAL A 50 -7.94 -10.89 -2.07
N LEU A 51 -8.36 -9.61 -2.18
CA LEU A 51 -9.48 -9.08 -1.39
C LEU A 51 -10.76 -9.89 -1.55
N ASN A 52 -11.12 -10.29 -2.77
CA ASN A 52 -12.32 -11.08 -3.04
C ASN A 52 -12.30 -12.48 -2.41
N GLN A 53 -11.11 -13.04 -2.17
CA GLN A 53 -10.95 -14.36 -1.55
C GLN A 53 -10.99 -14.30 -0.02
N LEU A 54 -10.82 -13.11 0.57
CA LEU A 54 -10.90 -12.93 2.02
C LEU A 54 -12.32 -13.20 2.53
N HIS A 55 -12.40 -13.85 3.68
CA HIS A 55 -13.65 -14.13 4.37
C HIS A 55 -13.46 -14.08 5.88
N ILE A 56 -14.54 -13.78 6.60
CA ILE A 56 -14.55 -13.68 8.06
C ILE A 56 -14.13 -15.03 8.67
N GLY A 57 -13.26 -14.98 9.68
CA GLY A 57 -12.78 -16.18 10.39
C GLY A 57 -11.56 -16.85 9.76
N MET A 58 -11.08 -16.42 8.58
CA MET A 58 -9.86 -16.95 7.95
C MET A 58 -8.62 -16.84 8.86
N ALA A 59 -8.55 -15.76 9.64
CA ALA A 59 -7.46 -15.52 10.60
C ALA A 59 -7.77 -16.03 12.02
N GLY A 60 -8.82 -16.85 12.19
CA GLY A 60 -9.34 -17.29 13.48
C GLY A 60 -10.22 -16.25 14.18
N GLN A 61 -10.87 -16.65 15.28
CA GLN A 61 -11.64 -15.77 16.16
C GLN A 61 -10.69 -15.04 17.13
N TYR A 62 -11.04 -13.85 17.62
CA TYR A 62 -10.20 -12.89 18.39
C TYR A 62 -9.48 -11.86 17.51
N THR A 63 -8.81 -10.90 18.16
CA THR A 63 -8.22 -9.73 17.52
C THR A 63 -6.77 -9.55 17.96
N ALA A 64 -5.81 -9.98 17.12
CA ALA A 64 -4.37 -9.80 17.29
C ALA A 64 -3.91 -8.47 16.66
N LEU A 65 -4.36 -7.36 17.26
CA LEU A 65 -4.18 -6.01 16.68
C LEU A 65 -2.72 -5.59 16.65
N TYR A 66 -1.97 -5.87 17.71
CA TYR A 66 -0.57 -5.45 17.86
C TYR A 66 0.34 -6.24 16.93
N GLU A 67 0.07 -7.53 16.73
CA GLU A 67 0.74 -8.34 15.73
C GLU A 67 0.45 -7.87 14.31
N ALA A 68 -0.80 -7.49 14.01
CA ALA A 68 -1.17 -6.96 12.71
C ALA A 68 -0.42 -5.66 12.40
N LEU A 69 -0.33 -4.76 13.40
CA LEU A 69 0.47 -3.54 13.29
C LEU A 69 1.93 -3.87 13.03
N ALA A 70 2.55 -4.73 13.84
CA ALA A 70 3.96 -5.11 13.66
C ALA A 70 4.22 -5.77 12.30
N GLN A 71 3.31 -6.62 11.81
CA GLN A 71 3.41 -7.24 10.48
C GLN A 71 3.28 -6.23 9.36
N SER A 72 2.37 -5.26 9.50
CA SER A 72 2.18 -4.18 8.53
C SER A 72 3.43 -3.31 8.44
N VAL A 73 4.05 -3.00 9.57
CA VAL A 73 5.33 -2.26 9.60
C VAL A 73 6.45 -3.10 9.00
N ASN A 74 6.56 -4.38 9.34
CA ASN A 74 7.58 -5.27 8.78
C ASN A 74 7.43 -5.43 7.26
N LEU A 75 6.20 -5.46 6.75
CA LEU A 75 5.93 -5.48 5.31
C LEU A 75 6.45 -4.20 4.62
N LEU A 76 6.37 -3.05 5.30
CA LEU A 76 6.81 -1.74 4.79
C LEU A 76 8.30 -1.43 5.04
N LYS A 77 8.97 -2.17 5.91
CA LYS A 77 10.37 -1.96 6.32
C LYS A 77 11.31 -1.76 5.13
N ASN A 78 11.24 -2.66 4.15
CA ASN A 78 12.11 -2.65 2.97
C ASN A 78 11.60 -1.76 1.81
N SER A 79 10.48 -1.06 2.00
CA SER A 79 9.96 -0.14 0.98
C SER A 79 10.88 1.07 0.82
N LYS A 80 11.10 1.46 -0.44
CA LYS A 80 11.85 2.67 -0.84
C LYS A 80 10.95 3.90 -1.00
N ALA A 81 9.66 3.79 -0.70
CA ALA A 81 8.71 4.89 -0.81
C ALA A 81 9.09 6.03 0.16
N SER A 82 8.86 7.27 -0.28
CA SER A 82 9.09 8.49 0.53
C SER A 82 8.15 8.56 1.72
N THR A 83 6.91 8.09 1.54
CA THR A 83 5.90 7.95 2.58
C THR A 83 5.53 6.49 2.78
N LYS A 84 5.35 6.09 4.03
CA LYS A 84 4.92 4.74 4.41
C LYS A 84 3.72 4.87 5.33
N ILE A 85 2.60 4.28 4.92
CA ILE A 85 1.34 4.36 5.65
C ILE A 85 0.78 2.97 5.90
N ALA A 86 0.15 2.79 7.05
CA ALA A 86 -0.67 1.63 7.36
C ALA A 86 -2.08 2.09 7.71
N ILE A 87 -3.11 1.49 7.11
CA ILE A 87 -4.51 1.76 7.44
C ILE A 87 -5.05 0.54 8.19
N LEU A 88 -5.28 0.72 9.48
CA LEU A 88 -5.72 -0.32 10.39
C LEU A 88 -7.24 -0.23 10.60
N LEU A 89 -7.98 -1.16 10.01
CA LEU A 89 -9.42 -1.24 10.11
C LEU A 89 -9.83 -2.31 11.12
N THR A 90 -10.57 -1.94 12.16
CA THR A 90 -11.04 -2.89 13.18
C THR A 90 -12.41 -2.51 13.73
N ASP A 91 -13.20 -3.50 14.12
CA ASP A 91 -14.49 -3.33 14.78
C ASP A 91 -14.44 -3.76 16.26
N GLY A 92 -13.26 -3.99 16.83
CA GLY A 92 -13.12 -4.70 18.10
C GLY A 92 -12.08 -4.14 19.06
N HIS A 93 -12.04 -4.80 20.21
CA HIS A 93 -11.01 -4.62 21.23
C HIS A 93 -9.90 -5.66 20.99
N ASN A 94 -8.64 -5.28 21.21
CA ASN A 94 -7.54 -6.23 21.19
C ASN A 94 -7.81 -7.35 22.22
N THR A 95 -7.70 -8.61 21.80
CA THR A 95 -7.90 -9.72 22.73
C THR A 95 -6.59 -10.01 23.48
N PRO A 96 -6.62 -10.21 24.81
CA PRO A 96 -5.43 -10.64 25.56
C PRO A 96 -4.84 -11.94 25.00
N GLY A 97 -3.50 -12.08 25.09
CA GLY A 97 -2.79 -13.30 24.65
C GLY A 97 -1.95 -13.14 23.37
N GLY A 98 -1.82 -11.92 22.85
CA GLY A 98 -0.83 -11.60 21.82
C GLY A 98 0.61 -11.83 22.29
N LYS A 99 1.48 -12.17 21.34
CA LYS A 99 2.93 -12.31 21.55
C LYS A 99 3.66 -10.98 21.51
N ILE A 100 3.06 -9.96 20.88
CA ILE A 100 3.68 -8.65 20.67
C ILE A 100 3.00 -7.61 21.57
N PRO A 101 3.72 -7.01 22.53
CA PRO A 101 3.25 -5.85 23.28
C PRO A 101 3.02 -4.62 22.39
N LEU A 102 2.10 -3.74 22.79
CA LEU A 102 1.77 -2.54 22.01
C LEU A 102 2.97 -1.60 21.83
N ASP A 103 3.72 -1.35 22.90
CA ASP A 103 4.93 -0.53 22.91
C ASP A 103 5.95 -1.00 21.87
N VAL A 104 6.18 -2.32 21.78
CA VAL A 104 7.07 -2.90 20.76
C VAL A 104 6.57 -2.63 19.34
N ALA A 105 5.27 -2.75 19.10
CA ALA A 105 4.69 -2.48 17.78
C ALA A 105 4.76 -0.98 17.41
N LEU A 106 4.56 -0.09 18.38
CA LEU A 106 4.68 1.37 18.21
C LEU A 106 6.11 1.80 17.97
N ASP A 107 7.07 1.26 18.72
CA ASP A 107 8.50 1.56 18.54
C ASP A 107 8.96 1.13 17.15
N LEU A 108 8.51 -0.05 16.68
CA LEU A 108 8.79 -0.50 15.33
C LEU A 108 8.20 0.46 14.28
N ALA A 109 6.94 0.89 14.46
CA ALA A 109 6.29 1.85 13.55
C ALA A 109 7.05 3.19 13.48
N LYS A 110 7.47 3.72 14.64
CA LYS A 110 8.26 4.95 14.73
C LYS A 110 9.63 4.81 14.07
N GLN A 111 10.34 3.72 14.36
CA GLN A 111 11.66 3.45 13.81
C GLN A 111 11.62 3.37 12.28
N GLU A 112 10.62 2.70 11.73
CA GLU A 112 10.44 2.51 10.29
C GLU A 112 9.70 3.68 9.61
N LYS A 113 9.37 4.74 10.38
CA LYS A 113 8.65 5.95 9.95
C LYS A 113 7.33 5.64 9.24
N VAL A 114 6.59 4.66 9.77
CA VAL A 114 5.27 4.28 9.27
C VAL A 114 4.20 5.06 10.02
N ARG A 115 3.41 5.85 9.29
CA ARG A 115 2.22 6.52 9.85
C ARG A 115 1.05 5.56 9.89
N VAL A 116 0.36 5.46 11.02
CA VAL A 116 -0.76 4.54 11.17
C VAL A 116 -2.06 5.31 11.27
N TYR A 117 -2.94 5.09 10.29
CA TYR A 117 -4.32 5.56 10.33
C TYR A 117 -5.19 4.45 10.88
N THR A 118 -5.97 4.73 11.92
CA THR A 118 -6.85 3.75 12.55
C THR A 118 -8.30 4.07 12.20
N ILE A 119 -9.08 3.04 11.87
CA ILE A 119 -10.49 3.18 11.52
C ILE A 119 -11.30 2.17 12.33
N GLY A 120 -12.05 2.68 13.30
CA GLY A 120 -13.04 1.93 14.07
C GLY A 120 -14.34 1.76 13.27
N ILE A 121 -14.80 0.52 13.09
CA ILE A 121 -16.05 0.21 12.39
C ILE A 121 -17.14 -0.14 13.39
N GLY A 122 -18.26 0.59 13.35
CA GLY A 122 -19.40 0.41 14.26
C GLY A 122 -19.64 1.63 15.16
N GLY A 123 -20.53 1.47 16.13
CA GLY A 123 -20.82 2.49 17.13
C GLY A 123 -19.63 2.74 18.08
N PRO A 124 -19.61 3.88 18.81
CA PRO A 124 -18.50 4.25 19.69
C PRO A 124 -18.17 3.25 20.80
N THR A 125 -19.11 2.35 21.12
CA THR A 125 -18.93 1.29 22.13
C THR A 125 -18.48 -0.05 21.53
N GLU A 126 -18.48 -0.20 20.20
CA GLU A 126 -18.11 -1.45 19.52
C GLU A 126 -16.58 -1.63 19.46
N TYR A 127 -15.82 -0.52 19.40
CA TYR A 127 -14.36 -0.52 19.32
C TYR A 127 -13.71 0.31 20.44
N ASN A 128 -12.43 0.05 20.70
CA ASN A 128 -11.66 0.83 21.68
C ASN A 128 -11.09 2.11 21.03
N GLY A 129 -11.87 3.20 21.02
CA GLY A 129 -11.44 4.48 20.46
C GLY A 129 -10.14 5.01 21.05
N ALA A 130 -9.98 4.95 22.38
CA ALA A 130 -8.79 5.44 23.06
C ALA A 130 -7.50 4.71 22.63
N LEU A 131 -7.57 3.39 22.42
CA LEU A 131 -6.45 2.61 21.91
C LEU A 131 -6.11 3.00 20.46
N LEU A 132 -7.13 3.14 19.60
CA LEU A 132 -6.94 3.52 18.20
C LEU A 132 -6.40 4.94 18.06
N ASP A 133 -6.87 5.86 18.90
CA ASP A 133 -6.36 7.23 19.02
C ASP A 133 -4.90 7.23 19.44
N HIS A 134 -4.56 6.44 20.47
CA HIS A 134 -3.19 6.33 20.96
C HIS A 134 -2.24 5.80 19.86
N ILE A 135 -2.61 4.73 19.15
CA ILE A 135 -1.80 4.20 18.04
C ILE A 135 -1.59 5.24 16.95
N ALA A 136 -2.65 5.95 16.56
CA ALA A 136 -2.57 6.97 15.52
C ALA A 136 -1.68 8.15 15.95
N GLN A 137 -1.86 8.65 17.17
CA GLN A 137 -1.09 9.78 17.70
C GLN A 137 0.41 9.45 17.82
N GLU A 138 0.74 8.29 18.38
CA GLU A 138 2.14 7.86 18.58
C GLU A 138 2.88 7.65 17.25
N THR A 139 2.17 7.38 16.16
CA THR A 139 2.76 7.14 14.84
C THR A 139 2.60 8.31 13.87
N GLY A 140 1.98 9.42 14.30
CA GLY A 140 1.77 10.61 13.47
C GLY A 140 0.65 10.47 12.42
N GLY A 141 -0.26 9.52 12.60
CA GLY A 141 -1.48 9.38 11.81
C GLY A 141 -2.70 10.00 12.48
N LYS A 142 -3.89 9.58 12.03
CA LYS A 142 -5.18 10.03 12.59
C LYS A 142 -6.13 8.85 12.77
N ALA A 143 -6.91 8.90 13.85
CA ALA A 143 -7.93 7.93 14.15
C ALA A 143 -9.31 8.41 13.66
N PHE A 144 -10.10 7.46 13.20
CA PHE A 144 -11.42 7.70 12.62
C PHE A 144 -12.43 6.66 13.12
N GLY A 145 -13.70 7.07 13.13
CA GLY A 145 -14.84 6.18 13.37
C GLY A 145 -15.81 6.19 12.20
N ALA A 146 -16.22 5.01 11.73
CA ALA A 146 -17.20 4.85 10.66
C ALA A 146 -18.33 3.91 11.08
N GLN A 147 -19.56 4.44 11.10
CA GLN A 147 -20.78 3.64 11.33
C GLN A 147 -21.43 3.22 10.00
N THR A 148 -21.13 3.92 8.91
CA THR A 148 -21.76 3.73 7.60
C THR A 148 -20.73 3.62 6.48
N ALA A 149 -21.12 2.95 5.39
CA ALA A 149 -20.34 2.87 4.16
C ALA A 149 -19.89 4.25 3.65
N ASN A 150 -20.82 5.21 3.65
CA ASN A 150 -20.58 6.58 3.20
C ASN A 150 -19.54 7.32 4.07
N GLN A 151 -19.55 7.08 5.40
CA GLN A 151 -18.53 7.64 6.28
C GLN A 151 -17.16 7.01 6.00
N LEU A 152 -17.11 5.69 5.86
CA LEU A 152 -15.87 4.99 5.55
C LEU A 152 -15.25 5.49 4.24
N GLN A 153 -16.05 5.66 3.18
CA GLN A 153 -15.59 6.21 1.92
C GLN A 153 -15.05 7.64 2.06
N ARG A 154 -15.69 8.49 2.89
CA ARG A 154 -15.18 9.84 3.18
C ARG A 154 -13.85 9.81 3.92
N ILE A 155 -13.67 8.88 4.86
CA ILE A 155 -12.41 8.72 5.60
C ILE A 155 -11.28 8.30 4.66
N TYR A 156 -11.49 7.34 3.77
CA TYR A 156 -10.48 6.98 2.76
C TYR A 156 -10.10 8.16 1.86
N LYS A 157 -11.09 8.99 1.46
CA LYS A 157 -10.84 10.23 0.73
C LYS A 157 -10.09 11.30 1.55
N GLU A 158 -10.30 11.34 2.86
CA GLU A 158 -9.56 12.23 3.76
C GLU A 158 -8.11 11.77 3.91
N ILE A 159 -7.88 10.49 4.15
CA ILE A 159 -6.54 9.88 4.19
C ILE A 159 -5.81 10.15 2.88
N ASP A 160 -6.50 10.03 1.74
CA ASP A 160 -5.94 10.37 0.43
C ASP A 160 -5.45 11.81 0.33
N ARG A 161 -6.21 12.77 0.87
CA ARG A 161 -5.79 14.18 0.88
C ARG A 161 -4.63 14.45 1.82
N LEU A 162 -4.56 13.75 2.95
CA LEU A 162 -3.50 13.90 3.94
C LEU A 162 -2.15 13.35 3.45
N GLU A 163 -2.19 12.28 2.64
CA GLU A 163 -0.98 11.58 2.16
C GLU A 163 -0.62 11.93 0.71
N LYS A 164 -1.37 12.85 0.08
CA LYS A 164 -0.93 13.52 -1.14
C LYS A 164 0.27 14.39 -0.81
N SER A 165 1.45 13.82 -1.03
CA SER A 165 2.71 14.57 -1.10
C SER A 165 2.55 15.70 -2.12
N GLU A 166 3.02 16.90 -1.78
CA GLU A 166 3.43 17.86 -2.82
C GLU A 166 4.36 17.09 -3.75
N ILE A 167 4.00 17.09 -5.03
CA ILE A 167 4.69 16.32 -6.04
C ILE A 167 6.09 16.93 -6.19
N GLU A 168 7.08 16.44 -5.44
CA GLU A 168 8.41 16.30 -6.00
C GLU A 168 8.30 15.18 -7.04
N ALA A 169 7.79 15.54 -8.22
CA ALA A 169 7.91 14.70 -9.38
C ALA A 169 9.40 14.54 -9.64
N GLN A 170 10.02 13.52 -9.05
CA GLN A 170 11.01 12.75 -9.77
C GLN A 170 10.26 12.15 -10.95
N SER A 171 10.09 12.98 -11.97
CA SER A 171 9.58 12.60 -13.26
C SER A 171 10.42 11.43 -13.70
N TYR A 172 9.83 10.23 -13.65
CA TYR A 172 10.33 9.11 -14.43
C TYR A 172 10.27 9.55 -15.88
N THR A 173 11.33 10.22 -16.33
CA THR A 173 11.50 10.59 -17.72
C THR A 173 11.63 9.27 -18.45
N TYR A 174 10.61 8.91 -19.22
CA TYR A 174 10.77 7.93 -20.28
C TYR A 174 11.87 8.46 -21.20
N LYS A 175 13.11 8.01 -20.97
CA LYS A 175 14.23 8.32 -21.85
C LYS A 175 13.97 7.57 -23.15
N VAL A 176 13.38 8.27 -24.12
CA VAL A 176 13.33 7.78 -25.49
C VAL A 176 14.75 7.81 -26.01
N TYR A 177 15.37 6.63 -26.16
CA TYR A 177 16.73 6.52 -26.66
C TYR A 177 16.76 6.83 -28.16
N TYR A 178 17.11 8.07 -28.52
CA TYR A 178 17.35 8.51 -29.90
C TYR A 178 18.67 7.96 -30.51
N PHE A 179 19.29 6.96 -29.87
CA PHE A 179 20.55 6.35 -30.33
C PHE A 179 20.43 5.73 -31.74
N PHE A 180 19.23 5.36 -32.17
CA PHE A 180 19.00 4.80 -33.50
C PHE A 180 19.38 5.77 -34.62
N TYR A 181 19.23 7.08 -34.45
CA TYR A 181 19.57 8.08 -35.47
C TYR A 181 21.08 8.14 -35.79
N PRO A 182 21.98 8.36 -34.82
CA PRO A 182 23.42 8.34 -35.10
C PRO A 182 23.92 6.96 -35.56
N LEU A 183 23.31 5.86 -35.09
CA LEU A 183 23.65 4.52 -35.57
C LEU A 183 23.31 4.35 -37.06
N PHE A 184 22.13 4.81 -37.50
CA PHE A 184 21.73 4.74 -38.91
C PHE A 184 22.61 5.61 -39.81
N VAL A 185 22.96 6.82 -39.35
CA VAL A 185 23.89 7.71 -40.07
C VAL A 185 25.27 7.05 -40.22
N GLY A 186 25.79 6.44 -39.15
CA GLY A 186 27.06 5.71 -39.18
C GLY A 186 27.02 4.51 -40.14
N LEU A 187 25.94 3.75 -40.14
CA LEU A 187 25.75 2.61 -41.04
C LEU A 187 25.75 3.04 -42.52
N ILE A 188 25.01 4.10 -42.85
CA ILE A 188 24.94 4.64 -44.22
C ILE A 188 26.31 5.15 -44.66
N ALA A 189 27.02 5.87 -43.80
CA ALA A 189 28.36 6.36 -44.10
C ALA A 189 29.34 5.21 -44.36
N LEU A 190 29.27 4.13 -43.59
CA LEU A 190 30.09 2.93 -43.78
C LEU A 190 29.79 2.24 -45.11
N ILE A 191 28.51 2.05 -45.44
CA ILE A 191 28.09 1.47 -46.73
C ILE A 191 28.57 2.34 -47.90
N GLY A 192 28.40 3.66 -47.80
CA GLY A 192 28.89 4.61 -48.80
C GLY A 192 30.40 4.59 -48.96
N PHE A 193 31.15 4.49 -47.86
CA PHE A 193 32.61 4.37 -47.88
C PHE A 193 33.07 3.08 -48.57
N VAL A 194 32.47 1.93 -48.23
CA VAL A 194 32.77 0.64 -48.85
C VAL A 194 32.45 0.68 -50.35
N TYR A 195 31.31 1.26 -50.73
CA TYR A 195 30.93 1.41 -52.14
C TYR A 195 31.93 2.27 -52.93
N LEU A 196 32.36 3.41 -52.38
CA LEU A 196 33.35 4.28 -53.02
C LEU A 196 34.73 3.65 -53.10
N ARG A 197 35.13 2.87 -52.08
CA ARG A 197 36.40 2.13 -52.10
C ARG A 197 36.40 1.06 -53.17
N ASN A 198 35.37 0.22 -53.22
CA ASN A 198 35.24 -0.81 -54.25
C ASN A 198 35.23 -0.22 -55.67
N ARG A 199 34.64 0.98 -55.87
CA ARG A 199 34.63 1.61 -57.19
C ARG A 199 36.00 2.13 -57.65
N LYS A 200 36.91 2.44 -56.71
CA LYS A 200 38.29 2.88 -57.03
C LYS A 200 39.24 1.72 -57.31
N ASP A 201 38.93 0.52 -56.81
CA ASP A 201 39.73 -0.68 -57.07
C ASP A 201 39.45 -1.30 -58.46
N PHE A 202 38.50 -0.74 -59.24
CA PHE A 202 38.15 -1.15 -60.61
C PHE A 202 38.42 -0.07 -61.68
N ALA A 203 39.16 1.01 -61.35
CA ALA A 203 39.52 2.08 -62.29
C ALA A 203 41.02 2.09 -62.61
#